data_AF-A0A553N8I9-F1
#
_entry.id   AF-A0A553N8I9-F1
#
_cell.length_a   1.000
_cell.length_b   1.000
_cell.length_c   1.000
_cell.angle_alpha   90.00
_cell.angle_beta   90.00
_cell.angle_gamma   90.00
#
_symmetry.space_group_name_H-M   'P 1'
#
loop_
_entity.id
_entity.type
_entity.pdbx_description
1 polymer ?
#
loop_
_entity_poly.entity_id
_entity_poly.type
_entity_poly.pdbx_seq_one_letter_code
_entity_poly.pdbx_strand_id
1 'polypeptide(L)'
;METDSGVEGAGSGPLKDLSDEVLRMSTDEIVSRARLLDNEIKIMRSEYIRISNELAAQKDKIKENTEKIKVNKTLPYLVSNVVELLDMDPEESGVEEDGGHIDLDAQRKGKCASGVEEDGGHIDLDAQRKGKCAVIKTSTRQTYFLPVIGLVEPEKLKPGDLVGVNKDSYLILEELPAEYDSRVKAMEVDARPTERYSDIGGLDKQIQELIEAVVLPMTHKEKFVNIGIKPPKGVLLYGPPGTGKTLMARACAAQTKSTFLKLAGPQLVQMFIGDGAKLVRDAFALAKEKAPAIIFIDELDAIGTKRFDSEKAGDREVQRTMLELLNQLDGFSSTTDIKVIAATNRVDILDPALLRSGRLDRKIEFPAPTEEARARIMQIHSRKMNISPDVNFDELARSTDDFNGAQCKAVCVEAGMIALRREATTVTHEDFMDAIMEVQAKKKQNLNYYA
;
A
#
# COMPACT_ATOMS: atom_id res chain seq x y z
N MET A 1 49.40 -30.40 65.32
CA MET A 1 49.86 -29.25 66.12
C MET A 1 48.60 -28.57 66.62
N GLU A 2 48.48 -28.51 67.95
CA GLU A 2 47.48 -27.74 68.68
C GLU A 2 47.48 -26.28 68.19
N THR A 3 46.32 -25.60 68.24
CA THR A 3 45.97 -24.74 69.38
C THR A 3 44.53 -24.24 69.26
N ASP A 4 43.86 -24.36 70.39
CA ASP A 4 42.62 -23.74 70.83
C ASP A 4 42.73 -22.20 70.91
N SER A 5 41.63 -21.48 70.63
CA SER A 5 41.17 -20.32 71.41
C SER A 5 39.96 -19.64 70.76
N GLY A 6 38.90 -19.43 71.56
CA GLY A 6 38.06 -18.22 71.44
C GLY A 6 36.57 -18.43 71.22
N VAL A 7 35.85 -18.69 72.31
CA VAL A 7 34.39 -18.48 72.43
C VAL A 7 34.10 -16.98 72.49
N GLU A 8 33.17 -16.46 71.67
CA GLU A 8 32.28 -15.37 72.09
C GLU A 8 31.03 -15.23 71.19
N GLY A 9 29.87 -15.47 71.81
CA GLY A 9 28.59 -14.78 71.64
C GLY A 9 28.04 -14.39 70.26
N ALA A 10 27.04 -15.14 69.78
CA ALA A 10 25.85 -14.57 69.13
C ALA A 10 24.68 -15.54 69.22
N GLY A 11 24.10 -15.64 70.42
CA GLY A 11 22.76 -16.20 70.59
C GLY A 11 21.72 -15.23 70.05
N SER A 12 21.22 -15.47 68.84
CA SER A 12 19.93 -14.95 68.41
C SER A 12 19.27 -15.93 67.46
N GLY A 13 18.45 -16.82 68.03
CA GLY A 13 17.63 -17.77 67.28
C GLY A 13 16.55 -17.07 66.43
N PRO A 14 15.90 -17.83 65.53
CA PRO A 14 15.03 -17.33 64.47
C PRO A 14 13.61 -16.96 64.96
N LEU A 15 13.51 -16.14 66.02
CA LEU A 15 12.23 -15.76 66.65
C LEU A 15 11.82 -14.29 66.45
N LYS A 16 12.58 -13.51 65.67
CA LYS A 16 12.35 -12.05 65.59
C LYS A 16 11.16 -11.58 64.73
N ASP A 17 10.54 -12.46 63.95
CA ASP A 17 9.40 -12.12 63.09
C ASP A 17 8.14 -12.95 63.39
N LEU A 18 7.87 -13.22 64.67
CA LEU A 18 6.61 -13.84 65.09
C LEU A 18 5.56 -12.73 65.27
N SER A 19 4.41 -12.85 64.58
CA SER A 19 3.33 -11.87 64.68
C SER A 19 2.82 -11.76 66.13
N ASP A 20 2.35 -10.57 66.53
CA ASP A 20 1.79 -10.30 67.87
C ASP A 20 0.68 -11.29 68.30
N GLU A 21 0.06 -11.95 67.31
CA GLU A 21 -0.93 -13.00 67.50
C GLU A 21 -0.31 -14.29 68.08
N VAL A 22 0.90 -14.67 67.66
CA VAL A 22 1.61 -15.87 68.13
C VAL A 22 2.20 -15.68 69.53
N LEU A 23 2.58 -14.45 69.89
CA LEU A 23 3.06 -14.11 71.23
C LEU A 23 1.97 -14.17 72.31
N ARG A 24 0.69 -14.09 71.92
CA ARG A 24 -0.47 -14.14 72.84
C ARG A 24 -1.11 -15.53 72.95
N MET A 25 -0.74 -16.46 72.08
CA MET A 25 -1.26 -17.83 72.09
C MET A 25 -0.50 -18.70 73.09
N SER A 26 -1.21 -19.66 73.70
CA SER A 26 -0.57 -20.68 74.54
C SER A 26 0.31 -21.62 73.71
N THR A 27 1.33 -22.23 74.31
CA THR A 27 2.23 -23.16 73.62
C THR A 27 1.48 -24.33 72.97
N ASP A 28 0.39 -24.79 73.58
CA ASP A 28 -0.46 -25.87 73.04
C ASP A 28 -1.29 -25.41 71.82
N GLU A 29 -1.78 -24.17 71.83
CA GLU A 29 -2.46 -23.57 70.68
C GLU A 29 -1.53 -23.38 69.48
N ILE A 30 -0.27 -22.99 69.72
CA ILE A 30 0.73 -22.85 68.65
C ILE A 30 1.06 -24.23 68.04
N VAL A 31 1.22 -25.27 68.87
CA VAL A 31 1.48 -26.64 68.41
C VAL A 31 0.30 -27.20 67.62
N SER A 32 -0.94 -26.94 68.05
CA SER A 32 -2.13 -27.36 67.30
C SER A 32 -2.26 -26.63 65.96
N ARG A 33 -2.01 -25.31 65.92
CA ARG A 33 -2.05 -24.50 64.68
C ARG A 33 -0.93 -24.88 63.71
N ALA A 34 0.27 -25.19 64.21
CA ALA A 34 1.37 -25.72 63.39
C ALA A 34 1.00 -27.06 62.73
N ARG A 35 0.34 -27.97 63.45
CA ARG A 35 -0.15 -29.25 62.89
C ARG A 35 -1.24 -29.05 61.82
N LEU A 36 -2.10 -28.05 61.99
CA LEU A 36 -3.11 -27.69 60.97
C LEU A 36 -2.43 -27.13 59.71
N LEU A 37 -1.44 -26.25 59.87
CA LEU A 37 -0.65 -25.72 58.75
C LEU A 37 0.13 -26.81 58.02
N ASP A 38 0.71 -27.79 58.71
CA ASP A 38 1.37 -28.93 58.07
C ASP A 38 0.40 -29.78 57.23
N ASN A 39 -0.84 -29.95 57.72
CA ASN A 39 -1.90 -30.61 56.95
C ASN A 39 -2.31 -29.78 55.73
N GLU A 40 -2.45 -28.46 55.87
CA GLU A 40 -2.73 -27.56 54.74
C GLU A 40 -1.61 -27.57 53.70
N ILE A 41 -0.34 -27.54 54.12
CA ILE A 41 0.82 -27.65 53.21
C ILE A 41 0.77 -28.98 52.45
N LYS A 42 0.38 -30.07 53.11
CA LYS A 42 0.25 -31.38 52.45
C LYS A 42 -0.88 -31.39 51.42
N ILE A 43 -2.02 -30.77 51.73
CA ILE A 43 -3.14 -30.61 50.79
C ILE A 43 -2.73 -29.72 49.61
N MET A 44 -2.13 -28.56 49.87
CA MET A 44 -1.64 -27.64 48.83
C MET A 44 -0.60 -28.30 47.92
N ARG A 45 0.33 -29.09 48.46
CA ARG A 45 1.29 -29.86 47.64
C ARG A 45 0.58 -30.89 46.75
N SER A 46 -0.44 -31.56 47.27
CA SER A 46 -1.25 -32.50 46.48
C SER A 46 -2.01 -31.80 45.35
N GLU A 47 -2.60 -30.64 45.63
CA GLU A 47 -3.31 -29.86 44.60
C GLU A 47 -2.35 -29.28 43.56
N TYR A 48 -1.17 -28.80 43.98
CA TYR A 48 -0.13 -28.34 43.08
C TYR A 48 0.29 -29.43 42.08
N ILE A 49 0.48 -30.67 42.56
CA ILE A 49 0.82 -31.81 41.71
C ILE A 49 -0.34 -32.13 40.75
N ARG A 50 -1.59 -32.10 41.21
CA ARG A 50 -2.77 -32.33 40.36
C ARG A 50 -2.83 -31.30 39.22
N ILE A 51 -2.76 -30.01 39.55
CA ILE A 51 -2.80 -28.92 38.57
C ILE A 51 -1.60 -29.01 37.61
N SER A 52 -0.40 -29.34 38.13
CA SER A 52 0.79 -29.52 37.30
C SER A 52 0.60 -30.65 36.28
N ASN A 53 -0.01 -31.77 36.68
CA ASN A 53 -0.29 -32.89 35.79
C ASN A 53 -1.38 -32.53 34.76
N GLU A 54 -2.43 -31.82 35.15
CA GLU A 54 -3.46 -31.32 34.23
C GLU A 54 -2.87 -30.36 33.19
N LEU A 55 -1.99 -29.45 33.63
CA LEU A 55 -1.30 -28.50 32.77
C LEU A 55 -0.36 -29.21 31.79
N ALA A 56 0.36 -30.25 32.24
CA ALA A 56 1.16 -31.08 31.37
C ALA A 56 0.31 -31.81 30.31
N ALA A 57 -0.80 -32.43 30.73
CA ALA A 57 -1.71 -33.11 29.81
C ALA A 57 -2.33 -32.15 28.77
N GLN A 58 -2.71 -30.93 29.18
CA GLN A 58 -3.18 -29.91 28.23
C GLN A 58 -2.09 -29.47 27.26
N LYS A 59 -0.84 -29.28 27.73
CA LYS A 59 0.30 -28.94 26.87
C LYS A 59 0.57 -30.01 25.81
N ASP A 60 0.48 -31.29 26.18
CA ASP A 60 0.73 -32.36 25.23
C ASP A 60 -0.39 -32.47 24.18
N LYS A 61 -1.66 -32.26 24.58
CA LYS A 61 -2.78 -32.12 23.62
C LYS A 61 -2.59 -30.95 22.65
N ILE A 62 -2.09 -29.80 23.14
CA ILE A 62 -1.80 -28.64 22.28
C ILE A 62 -0.72 -29.00 21.27
N LYS A 63 0.38 -29.66 21.70
CA LYS A 63 1.44 -30.09 20.78
C LYS A 63 0.92 -31.02 19.70
N GLU A 64 0.18 -32.06 20.09
CA GLU A 64 -0.41 -33.02 19.15
C GLU A 64 -1.33 -32.32 18.13
N ASN A 65 -2.18 -31.41 18.59
CA ASN A 65 -3.06 -30.64 17.71
C ASN A 65 -2.28 -29.71 16.77
N THR A 66 -1.21 -29.06 17.26
CA THR A 66 -0.38 -28.19 16.41
C THR A 66 0.34 -28.97 15.31
N GLU A 67 0.76 -30.21 15.58
CA GLU A 67 1.34 -31.09 14.55
C GLU A 67 0.30 -31.47 13.49
N LYS A 68 -0.91 -31.85 13.91
CA LYS A 68 -2.02 -32.13 12.98
C LYS A 68 -2.37 -30.92 12.10
N ILE A 69 -2.42 -29.72 12.69
CA ILE A 69 -2.65 -28.48 11.94
C ILE A 69 -1.51 -28.23 10.95
N LYS A 70 -0.26 -28.47 11.33
CA LYS A 70 0.91 -28.27 10.46
C LYS A 70 0.87 -29.19 9.23
N VAL A 71 0.43 -30.44 9.39
CA VAL A 71 0.21 -31.37 8.27
C VAL A 71 -0.87 -30.83 7.34
N ASN A 72 -1.98 -30.29 7.85
CA ASN A 72 -3.02 -29.69 7.02
C ASN A 72 -2.62 -28.35 6.38
N LYS A 73 -1.62 -27.65 6.94
CA LYS A 73 -1.05 -26.42 6.38
C LYS A 73 0.06 -26.67 5.36
N THR A 74 0.40 -27.91 5.03
CA THR A 74 1.42 -28.16 4.00
C THR A 74 0.92 -27.70 2.64
N LEU A 75 1.76 -26.98 1.91
CA LEU A 75 1.52 -26.62 0.52
C LEU A 75 1.35 -27.89 -0.33
N PRO A 76 0.46 -27.89 -1.34
CA PRO A 76 -0.24 -26.75 -1.91
C PRO A 76 -1.69 -26.56 -1.43
N TYR A 77 -2.08 -25.34 -1.06
CA TYR A 77 -3.48 -24.94 -0.83
C TYR A 77 -4.08 -24.22 -2.06
N LEU A 78 -5.40 -24.13 -2.11
CA LEU A 78 -6.17 -23.41 -3.12
C LEU A 78 -6.38 -21.95 -2.68
N VAL A 79 -6.20 -20.99 -3.59
CA VAL A 79 -6.49 -19.57 -3.30
C VAL A 79 -7.97 -19.29 -3.60
N SER A 80 -8.63 -18.61 -2.66
CA SER A 80 -10.04 -18.21 -2.75
C SER A 80 -10.26 -16.80 -2.21
N ASN A 81 -11.37 -16.17 -2.59
CA ASN A 81 -11.80 -14.88 -2.03
C ASN A 81 -13.03 -15.08 -1.15
N VAL A 82 -13.06 -14.41 0.00
CA VAL A 82 -14.27 -14.34 0.83
C VAL A 82 -15.27 -13.43 0.15
N VAL A 83 -16.46 -13.93 -0.18
CA VAL A 83 -17.52 -13.15 -0.82
C VAL A 83 -18.36 -12.46 0.24
N GLU A 84 -18.78 -13.21 1.24
CA GLU A 84 -19.70 -12.75 2.27
C GLU A 84 -19.50 -13.55 3.56
N LEU A 85 -19.71 -12.89 4.70
CA LEU A 85 -19.78 -13.50 6.01
C LEU A 85 -21.24 -13.44 6.45
N LEU A 86 -21.79 -14.59 6.81
CA LEU A 86 -23.19 -14.73 7.21
C LEU A 86 -23.22 -15.08 8.69
N ASP A 87 -24.03 -14.38 9.45
CA ASP A 87 -24.33 -14.76 10.83
C ASP A 87 -25.55 -15.69 10.77
N MET A 88 -25.36 -16.99 11.04
CA MET A 88 -26.47 -17.92 11.12
C MET A 88 -26.97 -18.00 12.56
N ASP A 89 -28.07 -17.31 12.81
CA ASP A 89 -28.89 -17.51 13.99
C ASP A 89 -29.97 -18.57 13.67
N PRO A 90 -29.93 -19.76 14.31
CA PRO A 90 -30.89 -20.84 14.05
C PRO A 90 -32.32 -20.50 14.51
N GLU A 91 -32.55 -19.31 15.07
CA GLU A 91 -33.87 -18.82 15.47
C GLU A 91 -34.61 -18.09 14.32
N GLU A 92 -33.93 -17.69 13.24
CA GLU A 92 -34.58 -17.00 12.09
C GLU A 92 -34.97 -17.92 10.92
N SER A 93 -34.40 -19.14 10.85
CA SER A 93 -34.90 -20.16 9.94
C SER A 93 -36.10 -20.85 10.58
N GLY A 94 -37.30 -20.36 10.27
CA GLY A 94 -38.59 -20.94 10.66
C GLY A 94 -38.81 -22.34 10.07
N VAL A 95 -38.04 -23.32 10.53
CA VAL A 95 -38.37 -24.72 10.39
C VAL A 95 -39.39 -24.99 11.49
N GLU A 96 -40.66 -25.02 11.09
CA GLU A 96 -41.73 -25.60 11.89
C GLU A 96 -41.24 -26.98 12.39
N GLU A 97 -41.13 -27.14 13.70
CA GLU A 97 -40.91 -28.43 14.36
C GLU A 97 -42.13 -29.33 14.13
N ASP A 98 -42.32 -29.83 12.90
CA ASP A 98 -43.25 -30.90 12.62
C ASP A 98 -42.53 -32.25 12.83
N GLY A 99 -42.53 -32.67 14.09
CA GLY A 99 -42.01 -33.96 14.56
C GLY A 99 -42.73 -34.39 15.84
N GLY A 100 -43.97 -34.85 15.68
CA GLY A 100 -44.98 -34.97 16.72
C GLY A 100 -44.70 -35.94 17.89
N HIS A 101 -45.11 -35.49 19.08
CA HIS A 101 -45.62 -36.37 20.13
C HIS A 101 -47.10 -36.63 19.80
N ILE A 102 -47.42 -37.84 19.32
CA ILE A 102 -48.81 -38.24 19.00
C ILE A 102 -49.51 -38.59 20.33
N ASP A 103 -50.29 -37.65 20.87
CA ASP A 103 -51.40 -37.99 21.75
C ASP A 103 -52.57 -38.49 20.88
N LEU A 104 -52.94 -39.75 21.09
CA LEU A 104 -54.15 -40.35 20.54
C LEU A 104 -55.37 -39.67 21.19
N ASP A 105 -55.96 -38.69 20.51
CA ASP A 105 -57.43 -38.47 20.47
C ASP A 105 -57.77 -37.14 19.78
N ALA A 106 -57.97 -37.15 18.45
CA ALA A 106 -58.85 -36.19 17.77
C ALA A 106 -59.19 -36.64 16.36
N GLN A 107 -60.39 -37.20 16.21
CA GLN A 107 -61.03 -37.44 14.93
C GLN A 107 -61.44 -36.13 14.21
N ARG A 108 -61.39 -36.19 12.87
CA ARG A 108 -62.15 -35.40 11.86
C ARG A 108 -61.66 -33.98 11.51
N LYS A 109 -60.99 -33.85 10.35
CA LYS A 109 -61.58 -33.44 9.04
C LYS A 109 -60.49 -33.07 8.02
N GLY A 110 -60.51 -33.75 6.87
CA GLY A 110 -60.49 -33.11 5.54
C GLY A 110 -59.17 -32.63 4.93
N LYS A 111 -58.71 -33.37 3.90
CA LYS A 111 -58.24 -32.88 2.57
C LYS A 111 -57.08 -31.85 2.57
N CYS A 112 -55.93 -32.08 1.95
CA CYS A 112 -55.71 -32.32 0.51
C CYS A 112 -54.22 -32.55 0.22
N ALA A 113 -53.96 -33.24 -0.89
CA ALA A 113 -52.68 -33.66 -1.48
C ALA A 113 -51.65 -32.55 -1.75
N SER A 114 -50.35 -32.86 -1.60
CA SER A 114 -49.45 -33.13 -2.74
C SER A 114 -48.09 -33.60 -2.24
N GLY A 115 -47.51 -34.57 -2.95
CA GLY A 115 -46.38 -35.37 -2.50
C GLY A 115 -45.06 -34.61 -2.43
N VAL A 116 -44.29 -34.94 -1.40
CA VAL A 116 -42.84 -34.79 -1.36
C VAL A 116 -42.32 -36.15 -0.88
N GLU A 117 -41.39 -36.69 -1.65
CA GLU A 117 -40.74 -37.98 -1.38
C GLU A 117 -39.99 -37.89 -0.06
N GLU A 118 -40.26 -38.83 0.85
CA GLU A 118 -39.55 -38.99 2.11
C GLU A 118 -38.16 -39.58 1.83
N ASP A 119 -37.17 -38.72 1.60
CA ASP A 119 -35.78 -39.08 1.77
C ASP A 119 -35.40 -38.86 3.23
N GLY A 120 -35.12 -39.96 3.94
CA GLY A 120 -34.71 -39.97 5.34
C GLY A 120 -33.44 -39.15 5.54
N GLY A 121 -33.59 -37.92 6.04
CA GLY A 121 -32.51 -36.99 6.27
C GLY A 121 -31.53 -37.51 7.32
N HIS A 122 -30.30 -37.75 6.89
CA HIS A 122 -29.16 -37.80 7.80
C HIS A 122 -29.01 -36.41 8.43
N ILE A 123 -29.35 -36.27 9.72
CA ILE A 123 -29.30 -34.98 10.42
C ILE A 123 -27.84 -34.57 10.53
N ASP A 124 -27.45 -33.56 9.75
CA ASP A 124 -26.09 -33.05 9.71
C ASP A 124 -25.87 -32.14 10.93
N LEU A 125 -25.12 -32.63 11.92
CA LEU A 125 -24.86 -31.95 13.20
C LEU A 125 -24.17 -30.57 13.03
N ASP A 126 -23.57 -30.31 11.86
CA ASP A 126 -22.97 -29.02 11.54
C ASP A 126 -24.01 -27.94 11.17
N ALA A 127 -25.26 -28.32 10.83
CA ALA A 127 -26.34 -27.37 10.52
C ALA A 127 -26.97 -26.70 11.77
N GLN A 128 -26.69 -27.20 12.98
CA GLN A 128 -27.23 -26.67 14.23
C GLN A 128 -26.27 -25.71 14.98
N ARG A 129 -25.10 -25.42 14.42
CA ARG A 129 -24.12 -24.56 15.10
C ARG A 129 -24.49 -23.08 14.93
N LYS A 130 -24.85 -22.42 16.04
CA LYS A 130 -24.80 -20.95 16.17
C LYS A 130 -23.38 -20.50 15.81
N GLY A 131 -23.20 -19.74 14.74
CA GLY A 131 -21.88 -19.37 14.29
C GLY A 131 -21.84 -18.51 13.04
N LYS A 132 -20.69 -17.87 12.85
CA LYS A 132 -20.39 -17.13 11.62
C LYS A 132 -20.02 -18.13 10.53
N CYS A 133 -20.74 -18.08 9.42
CA CYS A 133 -20.49 -18.85 8.22
C CYS A 133 -19.80 -17.95 7.18
N ALA A 134 -19.11 -18.56 6.23
CA ALA A 134 -18.46 -17.83 5.13
C ALA A 134 -18.86 -18.41 3.78
N VAL A 135 -19.12 -17.52 2.83
CA VAL A 135 -19.22 -17.88 1.42
C VAL A 135 -17.89 -17.55 0.76
N ILE A 136 -17.20 -18.57 0.25
CA ILE A 136 -15.94 -18.38 -0.47
C ILE A 136 -16.11 -18.65 -1.96
N LYS A 137 -15.38 -17.90 -2.78
CA LYS A 137 -15.27 -18.14 -4.21
C LYS A 137 -13.84 -18.53 -4.54
N THR A 138 -13.68 -19.77 -4.98
CA THR A 138 -12.40 -20.34 -5.36
C THR A 138 -11.87 -19.73 -6.66
N SER A 139 -10.55 -19.81 -6.86
CA SER A 139 -9.90 -19.43 -8.12
C SER A 139 -10.39 -20.25 -9.33
N THR A 140 -10.93 -21.45 -9.11
CA THR A 140 -11.63 -22.28 -10.12
C THR A 140 -13.05 -21.78 -10.43
N ARG A 141 -13.45 -20.62 -9.90
CA ARG A 141 -14.75 -19.95 -10.08
C ARG A 141 -15.94 -20.69 -9.49
N GLN A 142 -15.70 -21.62 -8.57
CA GLN A 142 -16.76 -22.30 -7.81
C GLN A 142 -16.99 -21.58 -6.49
N THR A 143 -18.26 -21.49 -6.09
CA THR A 143 -18.65 -20.89 -4.82
C THR A 143 -18.96 -22.00 -3.83
N TYR A 144 -18.36 -21.95 -2.64
CA TYR A 144 -18.62 -22.89 -1.56
C TYR A 144 -19.16 -22.15 -0.35
N PHE A 145 -20.18 -22.74 0.28
CA PHE A 145 -20.69 -22.32 1.57
C PHE A 145 -19.98 -23.11 2.67
N LEU A 146 -19.36 -22.40 3.61
CA LEU A 146 -18.65 -22.97 4.74
C LEU A 146 -19.44 -22.69 6.02
N PRO A 147 -20.10 -23.71 6.61
CA PRO A 147 -20.74 -23.57 7.91
C PRO A 147 -19.71 -23.35 9.02
N VAL A 148 -18.47 -23.84 8.83
CA VAL A 148 -17.33 -23.61 9.72
C VAL A 148 -16.20 -22.95 8.93
N ILE A 149 -15.80 -21.75 9.34
CA ILE A 149 -14.80 -20.92 8.65
C ILE A 149 -13.43 -21.61 8.61
N GLY A 150 -13.00 -22.26 9.71
CA GLY A 150 -11.75 -23.02 9.76
C GLY A 150 -10.81 -22.54 10.87
N LEU A 151 -9.54 -22.32 10.53
CA LEU A 151 -8.47 -21.95 11.49
C LEU A 151 -8.36 -20.45 11.74
N VAL A 152 -8.95 -19.62 10.87
CA VAL A 152 -8.90 -18.16 10.96
C VAL A 152 -10.12 -17.64 11.71
N GLU A 153 -9.90 -16.66 12.58
CA GLU A 153 -10.98 -16.02 13.34
C GLU A 153 -11.90 -15.22 12.39
N PRO A 154 -13.24 -15.34 12.54
CA PRO A 154 -14.20 -14.66 11.66
C PRO A 154 -14.10 -13.13 11.71
N GLU A 155 -13.59 -12.56 12.81
CA GLU A 155 -13.47 -11.12 13.03
C GLU A 155 -12.37 -10.47 12.18
N LYS A 156 -11.39 -11.26 11.75
CA LYS A 156 -10.28 -10.78 10.90
C LYS A 156 -10.68 -10.72 9.43
N LEU A 157 -11.60 -11.60 9.02
CA LEU A 157 -12.05 -11.72 7.65
C LEU A 157 -13.03 -10.60 7.29
N LYS A 158 -12.88 -10.09 6.08
CA LYS A 158 -13.81 -9.14 5.46
C LYS A 158 -14.18 -9.61 4.06
N PRO A 159 -15.38 -9.21 3.57
CA PRO A 159 -15.73 -9.41 2.17
C PRO A 159 -14.66 -8.82 1.24
N GLY A 160 -14.14 -9.65 0.35
CA GLY A 160 -13.09 -9.32 -0.61
C GLY A 160 -11.69 -9.81 -0.25
N ASP A 161 -11.47 -10.32 0.96
CA ASP A 161 -10.14 -10.79 1.37
C ASP A 161 -9.73 -12.08 0.66
N LEU A 162 -8.44 -12.18 0.36
CA LEU A 162 -7.80 -13.36 -0.21
C LEU A 162 -7.43 -14.33 0.92
N VAL A 163 -7.84 -15.59 0.77
CA VAL A 163 -7.62 -16.64 1.78
C VAL A 163 -7.07 -17.91 1.14
N GLY A 164 -6.17 -18.57 1.88
CA GLY A 164 -5.67 -19.90 1.58
C GLY A 164 -6.63 -20.95 2.09
N VAL A 165 -7.08 -21.83 1.21
CA VAL A 165 -8.13 -22.82 1.45
C VAL A 165 -7.61 -24.22 1.17
N ASN A 166 -7.96 -25.21 1.99
CA ASN A 166 -7.57 -26.60 1.71
C ASN A 166 -8.27 -27.10 0.42
N LYS A 167 -7.55 -27.79 -0.45
CA LYS A 167 -8.07 -28.33 -1.72
C LYS A 167 -9.17 -29.37 -1.52
N ASP A 168 -9.08 -30.15 -0.44
CA ASP A 168 -9.98 -31.28 -0.22
C ASP A 168 -11.21 -30.88 0.61
N SER A 169 -10.99 -30.15 1.71
CA SER A 169 -12.06 -29.80 2.67
C SER A 169 -12.61 -28.39 2.52
N TYR A 170 -12.01 -27.55 1.66
CA TYR A 170 -12.38 -26.14 1.46
C TYR A 170 -12.37 -25.25 2.73
N LEU A 171 -11.78 -25.73 3.84
CA LEU A 171 -11.62 -24.94 5.06
C LEU A 171 -10.58 -23.83 4.89
N ILE A 172 -10.83 -22.66 5.46
CA ILE A 172 -9.88 -21.53 5.46
C ILE A 172 -8.73 -21.85 6.42
N LEU A 173 -7.51 -21.88 5.88
CA LEU A 173 -6.28 -22.21 6.60
C LEU A 173 -5.55 -20.97 7.10
N GLU A 174 -5.45 -19.96 6.24
CA GLU A 174 -4.76 -18.70 6.51
C GLU A 174 -5.29 -17.56 5.64
N GLU A 175 -5.16 -16.34 6.16
CA GLU A 175 -5.39 -15.11 5.39
C GLU A 175 -4.13 -14.81 4.56
N LEU A 176 -4.33 -14.53 3.27
CA LEU A 176 -3.25 -14.19 2.36
C LEU A 176 -3.14 -12.67 2.24
N PRO A 177 -1.92 -12.12 2.06
CA PRO A 177 -1.75 -10.70 1.78
C PRO A 177 -2.54 -10.29 0.54
N ALA A 178 -3.05 -9.05 0.54
CA ALA A 178 -3.75 -8.50 -0.61
C ALA A 178 -2.89 -8.59 -1.88
N GLU A 179 -3.45 -9.17 -2.94
CA GLU A 179 -2.75 -9.28 -4.22
C GLU A 179 -3.02 -8.04 -5.08
N TYR A 180 -1.96 -7.28 -5.36
CA TYR A 180 -1.98 -6.24 -6.39
C TYR A 180 -1.54 -6.82 -7.73
N ASP A 181 -2.07 -6.25 -8.81
CA ASP A 181 -1.64 -6.59 -10.15
C ASP A 181 -0.11 -6.47 -10.30
N SER A 182 0.51 -7.47 -10.93
CA SER A 182 1.94 -7.48 -11.23
C SER A 182 2.43 -6.21 -11.94
N ARG A 183 1.58 -5.59 -12.77
CA ARG A 183 1.86 -4.33 -13.47
C ARG A 183 2.00 -3.17 -12.49
N VAL A 184 1.19 -3.15 -11.43
CA VAL A 184 1.26 -2.10 -10.39
C VAL A 184 2.52 -2.25 -9.54
N LYS A 185 2.91 -3.49 -9.22
CA LYS A 185 4.21 -3.75 -8.56
C LYS A 185 5.38 -3.28 -9.42
N ALA A 186 5.30 -3.42 -10.74
CA ALA A 186 6.31 -2.90 -11.66
C ALA A 186 6.30 -1.37 -11.82
N MET A 187 5.20 -0.69 -11.45
CA MET A 187 5.11 0.78 -11.43
C MET A 187 5.77 1.39 -10.19
N GLU A 188 5.99 0.58 -9.16
CA GLU A 188 6.81 0.97 -8.03
C GLU A 188 8.26 1.13 -8.48
N VAL A 189 8.81 2.30 -8.20
CA VAL A 189 10.20 2.57 -8.54
C VAL A 189 11.09 2.05 -7.42
N ASP A 190 11.59 0.82 -7.57
CA ASP A 190 12.52 0.16 -6.63
C ASP A 190 13.82 0.96 -6.44
N ALA A 191 14.28 1.64 -7.50
CA ALA A 191 15.51 2.43 -7.49
C ALA A 191 15.19 3.93 -7.34
N ARG A 192 15.44 4.47 -6.14
CA ARG A 192 15.22 5.90 -5.85
C ARG A 192 15.87 6.78 -6.93
N PRO A 193 15.12 7.72 -7.54
CA PRO A 193 15.72 8.73 -8.40
C PRO A 193 16.82 9.48 -7.63
N THR A 194 17.95 9.73 -8.29
CA THR A 194 19.12 10.39 -7.67
C THR A 194 19.22 11.85 -8.07
N GLU A 195 18.33 12.33 -8.93
CA GLU A 195 18.30 13.69 -9.42
C GLU A 195 18.04 14.70 -8.28
N ARG A 196 18.83 15.77 -8.24
CA ARG A 196 18.67 16.87 -7.27
C ARG A 196 18.11 18.11 -7.98
N TYR A 197 17.52 19.03 -7.23
CA TYR A 197 17.11 20.32 -7.79
C TYR A 197 18.28 21.16 -8.33
N SER A 198 19.51 20.90 -7.87
CA SER A 198 20.72 21.51 -8.43
C SER A 198 20.98 21.14 -9.89
N ASP A 199 20.37 20.05 -10.35
CA ASP A 199 20.49 19.53 -11.71
C ASP A 199 19.37 20.06 -12.62
N ILE A 200 18.49 20.92 -12.10
CA ILE A 200 17.42 21.61 -12.84
C ILE A 200 17.81 23.07 -13.03
N GLY A 201 17.97 23.51 -14.27
CA GLY A 201 18.33 24.90 -14.60
C GLY A 201 17.12 25.78 -14.87
N GLY A 202 17.07 26.96 -14.24
CA GLY A 202 16.22 28.09 -14.65
C GLY A 202 14.73 28.02 -14.27
N LEU A 203 14.31 27.00 -13.51
CA LEU A 203 12.92 26.81 -13.09
C LEU A 203 12.72 27.10 -11.58
N ASP A 204 13.43 28.08 -11.03
CA ASP A 204 13.47 28.34 -9.59
C ASP A 204 12.07 28.63 -9.00
N LYS A 205 11.22 29.37 -9.73
CA LYS A 205 9.84 29.66 -9.32
C LYS A 205 9.00 28.40 -9.24
N GLN A 206 9.06 27.55 -10.27
CA GLN A 206 8.30 26.29 -10.34
C GLN A 206 8.78 25.29 -9.29
N ILE A 207 10.09 25.24 -9.01
CA ILE A 207 10.66 24.41 -7.95
C ILE A 207 10.08 24.84 -6.59
N GLN A 208 10.05 26.14 -6.31
CA GLN A 208 9.48 26.64 -5.05
C GLN A 208 8.00 26.28 -4.91
N GLU A 209 7.19 26.52 -5.95
CA GLU A 209 5.75 26.19 -5.93
C GLU A 209 5.50 24.70 -5.71
N LEU A 210 6.32 23.82 -6.30
CA LEU A 210 6.22 22.38 -6.11
C LEU A 210 6.62 21.95 -4.69
N ILE A 211 7.69 22.54 -4.14
CA ILE A 211 8.14 22.29 -2.77
C ILE A 211 7.05 22.70 -1.77
N GLU A 212 6.43 23.86 -1.95
CA GLU A 212 5.32 24.34 -1.13
C GLU A 212 4.08 23.44 -1.20
N ALA A 213 3.80 22.88 -2.38
CA ALA A 213 2.62 22.04 -2.58
C ALA A 213 2.81 20.59 -2.11
N VAL A 214 4.01 20.01 -2.26
CA VAL A 214 4.25 18.58 -2.02
C VAL A 214 5.13 18.36 -0.78
N VAL A 215 6.30 19.00 -0.72
CA VAL A 215 7.31 18.74 0.31
C VAL A 215 6.91 19.33 1.66
N LEU A 216 6.38 20.55 1.68
CA LEU A 216 5.98 21.24 2.91
C LEU A 216 4.89 20.47 3.68
N PRO A 217 3.80 20.01 3.05
CA PRO A 217 2.80 19.20 3.73
C PRO A 217 3.32 17.87 4.27
N MET A 218 4.33 17.27 3.63
CA MET A 218 4.90 16.01 4.11
C MET A 218 5.85 16.19 5.29
N THR A 219 6.67 17.25 5.25
CA THR A 219 7.72 17.50 6.25
C THR A 219 7.24 18.30 7.46
N HIS A 220 6.31 19.25 7.26
CA HIS A 220 5.89 20.21 8.28
C HIS A 220 4.36 20.29 8.43
N LYS A 221 3.72 19.14 8.72
CA LYS A 221 2.26 19.05 8.90
C LYS A 221 1.71 20.02 9.96
N GLU A 222 2.47 20.22 11.04
CA GLU A 222 2.07 21.09 12.16
C GLU A 222 1.79 22.53 11.73
N LYS A 223 2.54 23.06 10.75
CA LYS A 223 2.32 24.42 10.24
C LYS A 223 0.94 24.55 9.59
N PHE A 224 0.47 23.53 8.88
CA PHE A 224 -0.85 23.54 8.26
C PHE A 224 -1.98 23.42 9.30
N VAL A 225 -1.78 22.58 10.32
CA VAL A 225 -2.73 22.41 11.43
C VAL A 225 -2.87 23.70 12.23
N ASN A 226 -1.75 24.35 12.57
CA ASN A 226 -1.75 25.60 13.35
C ASN A 226 -2.42 26.77 12.60
N ILE A 227 -2.25 26.83 11.28
CA ILE A 227 -2.91 27.85 10.45
C ILE A 227 -4.38 27.48 10.16
N GLY A 228 -4.76 26.20 10.29
CA GLY A 228 -6.12 25.71 10.03
C GLY A 228 -6.46 25.56 8.54
N ILE A 229 -5.44 25.44 7.68
CA ILE A 229 -5.62 25.27 6.23
C ILE A 229 -5.39 23.81 5.81
N LYS A 230 -6.18 23.35 4.84
CA LYS A 230 -5.99 22.03 4.24
C LYS A 230 -4.87 22.11 3.20
N PRO A 231 -3.87 21.20 3.22
CA PRO A 231 -2.83 21.18 2.21
C PRO A 231 -3.42 20.79 0.84
N PRO A 232 -2.82 21.23 -0.27
CA PRO A 232 -3.27 20.83 -1.60
C PRO A 232 -3.15 19.32 -1.78
N LYS A 233 -4.11 18.72 -2.50
CA LYS A 233 -4.12 17.25 -2.73
C LYS A 233 -3.20 16.86 -3.88
N GLY A 234 -3.22 17.63 -4.96
CA GLY A 234 -2.47 17.35 -6.16
C GLY A 234 -1.96 18.58 -6.90
N VAL A 235 -0.95 18.34 -7.72
CA VAL A 235 -0.28 19.34 -8.55
C VAL A 235 -0.35 18.91 -10.01
N LEU A 236 -0.73 19.83 -10.88
CA LEU A 236 -0.68 19.66 -12.34
C LEU A 236 0.49 20.46 -12.90
N LEU A 237 1.43 19.76 -13.55
CA LEU A 237 2.53 20.32 -14.32
C LEU A 237 2.11 20.37 -15.79
N TYR A 238 2.08 21.56 -16.39
CA TYR A 238 1.74 21.71 -17.81
C TYR A 238 2.71 22.64 -18.54
N GLY A 239 2.85 22.44 -19.85
CA GLY A 239 3.70 23.28 -20.71
C GLY A 239 4.26 22.48 -21.89
N PRO A 240 5.12 23.08 -22.73
CA PRO A 240 5.71 22.41 -23.89
C PRO A 240 6.50 21.15 -23.51
N PRO A 241 6.62 20.16 -24.41
CA PRO A 241 7.47 19.00 -24.18
C PRO A 241 8.95 19.40 -24.10
N GLY A 242 9.73 18.67 -23.30
CA GLY A 242 11.17 18.93 -23.16
C GLY A 242 11.56 20.05 -22.18
N THR A 243 10.62 20.57 -21.40
CA THR A 243 10.85 21.57 -20.32
C THR A 243 11.20 20.96 -18.96
N GLY A 244 11.27 19.62 -18.86
CA GLY A 244 11.73 18.94 -17.64
C GLY A 244 10.65 18.60 -16.61
N LYS A 245 9.36 18.54 -16.98
CA LYS A 245 8.25 18.14 -16.10
C LYS A 245 8.50 16.80 -15.37
N THR A 246 8.83 15.75 -16.12
CA THR A 246 9.16 14.42 -15.57
C THR A 246 10.41 14.45 -14.70
N LEU A 247 11.39 15.29 -15.03
CA LEU A 247 12.64 15.43 -14.27
C LEU A 247 12.39 16.12 -12.93
N MET A 248 11.52 17.13 -12.90
CA MET A 248 11.13 17.82 -11.67
C MET A 248 10.39 16.89 -10.70
N ALA A 249 9.49 16.04 -11.21
CA ALA A 249 8.77 15.06 -10.39
C ALA A 249 9.74 14.04 -9.74
N ARG A 250 10.73 13.55 -10.51
CA ARG A 250 11.77 12.64 -9.99
C ARG A 250 12.63 13.29 -8.92
N ALA A 251 13.08 14.54 -9.14
CA ALA A 251 13.87 15.28 -8.16
C ALA A 251 13.09 15.54 -6.86
N CYS A 252 11.78 15.81 -6.96
CA CYS A 252 10.91 15.97 -5.79
C CYS A 252 10.83 14.68 -4.97
N ALA A 253 10.62 13.53 -5.63
CA ALA A 253 10.57 12.24 -4.98
C ALA A 253 11.90 11.84 -4.32
N ALA A 254 13.03 12.15 -4.96
CA ALA A 254 14.36 11.93 -4.41
C ALA A 254 14.58 12.67 -3.09
N GLN A 255 14.07 13.89 -2.98
CA GLN A 255 14.27 14.74 -1.81
C GLN A 255 13.34 14.38 -0.62
N THR A 256 12.07 14.03 -0.89
CA THR A 256 11.10 13.71 0.17
C THR A 256 11.33 12.36 0.83
N LYS A 257 12.17 11.49 0.24
CA LYS A 257 12.37 10.09 0.67
C LYS A 257 11.05 9.30 0.79
N SER A 258 10.05 9.68 -0.01
CA SER A 258 8.75 9.02 -0.07
C SER A 258 8.74 7.92 -1.13
N THR A 259 7.82 6.97 -1.02
CA THR A 259 7.60 5.96 -2.05
C THR A 259 7.16 6.65 -3.35
N PHE A 260 7.82 6.37 -4.47
CA PHE A 260 7.50 6.98 -5.76
C PHE A 260 6.84 5.95 -6.68
N LEU A 261 5.58 6.20 -7.01
CA LEU A 261 4.78 5.36 -7.90
C LEU A 261 4.68 6.07 -9.25
N LYS A 262 5.33 5.50 -10.28
CA LYS A 262 5.31 6.08 -11.62
C LYS A 262 4.23 5.40 -12.45
N LEU A 263 3.24 6.17 -12.84
CA LEU A 263 2.14 5.73 -13.69
C LEU A 263 2.19 6.53 -15.00
N ALA A 264 2.17 5.85 -16.14
CA ALA A 264 2.05 6.52 -17.44
C ALA A 264 0.60 6.46 -17.91
N GLY A 265 0.03 7.58 -18.37
CA GLY A 265 -1.32 7.68 -18.89
C GLY A 265 -1.66 6.61 -19.93
N PRO A 266 -0.80 6.36 -20.95
CA PRO A 266 -1.03 5.31 -21.93
C PRO A 266 -1.10 3.89 -21.35
N GLN A 267 -0.43 3.61 -20.22
CA GLN A 267 -0.47 2.28 -19.58
C GLN A 267 -1.85 1.98 -18.96
N LEU A 268 -2.65 3.02 -18.69
CA LEU A 268 -4.01 2.86 -18.17
C LEU A 268 -5.04 2.54 -19.26
N VAL A 269 -4.68 2.72 -20.53
CA VAL A 269 -5.55 2.39 -21.65
C VAL A 269 -5.37 0.90 -21.98
N GLN A 270 -6.34 0.08 -21.59
CA GLN A 270 -6.34 -1.37 -21.78
C GLN A 270 -7.40 -1.82 -22.77
N MET A 271 -7.16 -2.95 -23.44
CA MET A 271 -8.14 -3.56 -24.36
C MET A 271 -9.30 -4.23 -23.62
N PHE A 272 -9.09 -4.68 -22.38
CA PHE A 272 -10.09 -5.34 -21.57
C PHE A 272 -10.89 -4.33 -20.74
N ILE A 273 -12.21 -4.46 -20.79
CA ILE A 273 -13.15 -3.56 -20.11
C ILE A 273 -12.97 -3.65 -18.60
N GLY A 274 -12.73 -2.50 -17.95
CA GLY A 274 -12.56 -2.38 -16.51
C GLY A 274 -11.17 -2.69 -15.98
N ASP A 275 -10.23 -3.17 -16.82
CA ASP A 275 -8.86 -3.47 -16.41
C ASP A 275 -8.09 -2.19 -16.06
N GLY A 276 -8.29 -1.13 -16.85
CA GLY A 276 -7.72 0.20 -16.56
C GLY A 276 -8.21 0.77 -15.22
N ALA A 277 -9.52 0.68 -14.97
CA ALA A 277 -10.11 1.11 -13.70
C ALA A 277 -9.61 0.28 -12.50
N LYS A 278 -9.43 -1.04 -12.65
CA LYS A 278 -8.84 -1.88 -11.62
C LYS A 278 -7.41 -1.45 -11.31
N LEU A 279 -6.61 -1.20 -12.36
CA LEU A 279 -5.21 -0.79 -12.21
C LEU A 279 -5.08 0.53 -11.43
N VAL A 280 -5.96 1.50 -11.68
CA VAL A 280 -6.02 2.75 -10.89
C VAL A 280 -6.30 2.45 -9.42
N ARG A 281 -7.32 1.63 -9.11
CA ARG A 281 -7.64 1.28 -7.71
C ARG A 281 -6.47 0.59 -7.00
N ASP A 282 -5.85 -0.36 -7.66
CA ASP A 282 -4.72 -1.11 -7.12
C ASP A 282 -3.51 -0.20 -6.88
N ALA A 283 -3.22 0.75 -7.79
CA ALA A 283 -2.14 1.72 -7.61
C ALA A 283 -2.36 2.65 -6.40
N PHE A 284 -3.59 3.14 -6.19
CA PHE A 284 -3.91 3.94 -5.02
C PHE A 284 -3.95 3.12 -3.72
N ALA A 285 -4.36 1.85 -3.78
CA ALA A 285 -4.32 0.95 -2.63
C ALA A 285 -2.87 0.67 -2.19
N LEU A 286 -1.98 0.38 -3.14
CA LEU A 286 -0.55 0.22 -2.89
C LEU A 286 0.07 1.50 -2.31
N ALA A 287 -0.34 2.68 -2.81
CA ALA A 287 0.12 3.97 -2.28
C ALA A 287 -0.28 4.20 -0.82
N LYS A 288 -1.46 3.71 -0.39
CA LYS A 288 -1.90 3.80 1.01
C LYS A 288 -1.09 2.90 1.92
N GLU A 289 -0.81 1.68 1.48
CA GLU A 289 0.00 0.74 2.25
C GLU A 289 1.42 1.28 2.43
N LYS A 290 1.97 1.94 1.40
CA LYS A 290 3.33 2.47 1.39
C LYS A 290 3.43 3.95 1.73
N ALA A 291 2.44 4.50 2.43
CA ALA A 291 2.44 5.90 2.85
C ALA A 291 3.63 6.20 3.79
N PRO A 292 4.37 7.31 3.61
CA PRO A 292 4.15 8.43 2.68
C PRO A 292 4.52 8.11 1.22
N ALA A 293 3.63 8.44 0.28
CA ALA A 293 3.78 8.10 -1.13
C ALA A 293 3.44 9.27 -2.08
N ILE A 294 4.13 9.33 -3.22
CA ILE A 294 3.88 10.27 -4.31
C ILE A 294 3.52 9.46 -5.55
N ILE A 295 2.32 9.70 -6.07
CA ILE A 295 1.85 9.12 -7.35
C ILE A 295 2.15 10.14 -8.45
N PHE A 296 3.00 9.77 -9.39
CA PHE A 296 3.30 10.57 -10.57
C PHE A 296 2.60 10.00 -11.80
N ILE A 297 1.69 10.78 -12.38
CA ILE A 297 0.96 10.45 -13.61
C ILE A 297 1.57 11.26 -14.76
N ASP A 298 2.32 10.60 -15.64
CA ASP A 298 2.83 11.22 -16.87
C ASP A 298 1.81 11.10 -18.00
N GLU A 299 1.84 12.02 -18.97
CA GLU A 299 0.94 12.00 -20.14
C GLU A 299 -0.54 11.85 -19.78
N LEU A 300 -1.03 12.72 -18.86
CA LEU A 300 -2.42 12.71 -18.42
C LEU A 300 -3.42 12.92 -19.58
N ASP A 301 -2.97 13.53 -20.68
CA ASP A 301 -3.73 13.70 -21.91
C ASP A 301 -4.13 12.38 -22.59
N ALA A 302 -3.48 11.25 -22.29
CA ALA A 302 -3.90 9.94 -22.82
C ALA A 302 -5.25 9.48 -22.25
N ILE A 303 -5.57 9.85 -21.00
CA ILE A 303 -6.80 9.43 -20.30
C ILE A 303 -7.76 10.56 -19.99
N GLY A 304 -7.25 11.79 -19.91
CA GLY A 304 -7.98 12.95 -19.42
C GLY A 304 -8.66 13.77 -20.50
N THR A 305 -8.84 13.25 -21.72
CA THR A 305 -9.45 14.01 -22.83
C THR A 305 -10.90 14.40 -22.52
N LYS A 306 -11.30 15.59 -22.96
CA LYS A 306 -12.70 16.03 -22.89
C LYS A 306 -13.62 15.03 -23.58
N ARG A 307 -14.80 14.83 -22.98
CA ARG A 307 -15.86 13.98 -23.51
C ARG A 307 -16.28 14.50 -24.89
N PHE A 308 -15.93 13.75 -25.92
CA PHE A 308 -16.58 13.86 -27.22
C PHE A 308 -17.58 12.71 -27.35
N ASP A 309 -18.72 13.02 -27.95
CA ASP A 309 -19.84 12.09 -28.18
C ASP A 309 -19.50 11.16 -29.36
N SER A 310 -18.31 10.56 -29.35
CA SER A 310 -17.86 9.61 -30.36
C SER A 310 -18.25 8.20 -29.95
N GLU A 311 -19.02 7.51 -30.80
CA GLU A 311 -19.55 6.15 -30.61
C GLU A 311 -18.48 5.03 -30.57
N LYS A 312 -17.19 5.35 -30.44
CA LYS A 312 -16.12 4.35 -30.40
C LYS A 312 -16.07 3.69 -29.02
N ALA A 313 -16.23 2.37 -28.99
CA ALA A 313 -16.18 1.57 -27.76
C ALA A 313 -14.88 1.74 -26.95
N GLY A 314 -13.75 2.03 -27.61
CA GLY A 314 -12.47 2.28 -26.94
C GLY A 314 -12.44 3.58 -26.11
N ASP A 315 -13.06 4.65 -26.60
CA ASP A 315 -13.10 5.94 -25.89
C ASP A 315 -13.90 5.82 -24.58
N ARG A 316 -14.92 4.95 -24.56
CA ARG A 316 -15.75 4.69 -23.38
C ARG A 316 -14.97 4.02 -22.24
N GLU A 317 -14.00 3.16 -22.56
CA GLU A 317 -13.15 2.52 -21.54
C GLU A 317 -12.14 3.52 -20.93
N VAL A 318 -11.55 4.38 -21.76
CA VAL A 318 -10.67 5.46 -21.30
C VAL A 318 -11.44 6.38 -20.35
N GLN A 319 -12.67 6.76 -20.73
CA GLN A 319 -13.55 7.56 -19.88
C GLN A 319 -13.88 6.88 -18.55
N ARG A 320 -14.12 5.55 -18.56
CA ARG A 320 -14.36 4.79 -17.33
C ARG A 320 -13.16 4.82 -16.39
N THR A 321 -11.95 4.65 -16.94
CA THR A 321 -10.71 4.70 -16.16
C THR A 321 -10.44 6.10 -15.61
N MET A 322 -10.72 7.15 -16.38
CA MET A 322 -10.68 8.53 -15.91
C MET A 322 -11.68 8.79 -14.77
N LEU A 323 -12.93 8.31 -14.88
CA LEU A 323 -13.93 8.47 -13.82
C LEU A 323 -13.50 7.76 -12.53
N GLU A 324 -12.90 6.58 -12.63
CA GLU A 324 -12.32 5.90 -11.47
C GLU A 324 -11.17 6.71 -10.85
N LEU A 325 -10.28 7.28 -11.67
CA LEU A 325 -9.22 8.18 -11.18
C LEU A 325 -9.81 9.39 -10.44
N LEU A 326 -10.88 9.99 -10.95
CA LEU A 326 -11.58 11.09 -10.27
C LEU A 326 -12.17 10.66 -8.93
N ASN A 327 -12.80 9.48 -8.88
CA ASN A 327 -13.35 8.93 -7.65
C ASN A 327 -12.27 8.67 -6.60
N GLN A 328 -11.10 8.15 -7.01
CA GLN A 328 -9.97 7.98 -6.10
C GLN A 328 -9.43 9.33 -5.60
N LEU A 329 -9.28 10.33 -6.47
CA LEU A 329 -8.81 11.68 -6.08
C LEU A 329 -9.78 12.38 -5.09
N ASP A 330 -11.08 12.21 -5.28
CA ASP A 330 -12.09 12.75 -4.37
C ASP A 330 -12.17 11.97 -3.05
N GLY A 331 -12.02 10.64 -3.12
CA GLY A 331 -12.16 9.71 -2.01
C GLY A 331 -11.09 9.83 -0.92
N PHE A 332 -9.96 10.50 -1.17
CA PHE A 332 -8.96 10.76 -0.14
C PHE A 332 -9.22 12.05 0.62
N SER A 333 -9.19 11.93 1.96
CA SER A 333 -9.11 13.09 2.85
C SER A 333 -7.80 13.85 2.59
N SER A 334 -7.83 15.19 2.67
CA SER A 334 -6.63 16.04 2.48
C SER A 334 -5.53 15.80 3.52
N THR A 335 -5.83 15.04 4.58
CA THR A 335 -4.93 14.63 5.66
C THR A 335 -4.14 13.37 5.35
N THR A 336 -4.40 12.72 4.21
CA THR A 336 -3.69 11.50 3.80
C THR A 336 -2.28 11.85 3.31
N ASP A 337 -1.29 11.03 3.66
CA ASP A 337 0.14 11.20 3.31
C ASP A 337 0.47 10.84 1.85
N ILE A 338 -0.53 10.92 0.97
CA ILE A 338 -0.44 10.61 -0.44
C ILE A 338 -0.60 11.91 -1.21
N LYS A 339 0.36 12.19 -2.10
CA LYS A 339 0.31 13.35 -2.99
C LYS A 339 0.33 12.91 -4.44
N VAL A 340 -0.45 13.59 -5.28
CA VAL A 340 -0.54 13.29 -6.70
C VAL A 340 0.12 14.40 -7.52
N ILE A 341 1.05 14.03 -8.38
CA ILE A 341 1.68 14.94 -9.36
C ILE A 341 1.26 14.44 -10.74
N ALA A 342 0.54 15.24 -11.50
CA ALA A 342 0.18 14.91 -12.87
C ALA A 342 0.94 15.81 -13.85
N ALA A 343 1.41 15.26 -14.96
CA ALA A 343 2.05 16.01 -16.04
C ALA A 343 1.24 15.90 -17.33
N THR A 344 1.09 17.01 -18.03
CA THR A 344 0.50 17.06 -19.37
C THR A 344 1.29 18.02 -20.27
N ASN A 345 1.31 17.74 -21.57
CA ASN A 345 1.81 18.70 -22.55
C ASN A 345 0.70 19.63 -23.05
N ARG A 346 -0.56 19.22 -22.91
CA ARG A 346 -1.73 19.87 -23.49
C ARG A 346 -2.82 20.02 -22.45
N VAL A 347 -2.92 21.20 -21.85
CA VAL A 347 -3.96 21.51 -20.85
C VAL A 347 -5.32 21.83 -21.50
N ASP A 348 -5.32 22.22 -22.78
CA ASP A 348 -6.51 22.58 -23.58
C ASP A 348 -7.49 21.42 -23.79
N ILE A 349 -6.95 20.20 -23.93
CA ILE A 349 -7.73 18.98 -24.19
C ILE A 349 -8.22 18.30 -22.92
N LEU A 350 -7.75 18.71 -21.74
CA LEU A 350 -8.10 18.05 -20.49
C LEU A 350 -9.55 18.32 -20.07
N ASP A 351 -10.21 17.31 -19.50
CA ASP A 351 -11.54 17.43 -18.92
C ASP A 351 -11.51 18.47 -17.77
N PRO A 352 -12.37 19.50 -17.79
CA PRO A 352 -12.49 20.48 -16.69
C PRO A 352 -12.75 19.85 -15.32
N ALA A 353 -13.29 18.63 -15.26
CA ALA A 353 -13.49 17.87 -14.04
C ALA A 353 -12.15 17.62 -13.32
N LEU A 354 -11.07 17.30 -14.03
CA LEU A 354 -9.74 17.10 -13.44
C LEU A 354 -9.16 18.41 -12.88
N LEU A 355 -9.50 19.54 -13.50
CA LEU A 355 -8.99 20.87 -13.18
C LEU A 355 -9.74 21.59 -12.04
N ARG A 356 -10.78 20.95 -11.50
CA ARG A 356 -11.59 21.49 -10.40
C ARG A 356 -10.82 21.41 -9.07
N SER A 357 -11.00 22.43 -8.23
CA SER A 357 -10.44 22.46 -6.87
C SER A 357 -10.95 21.27 -6.05
N GLY A 358 -10.07 20.69 -5.22
CA GLY A 358 -10.29 19.45 -4.49
C GLY A 358 -9.59 18.23 -5.11
N ARG A 359 -9.03 18.38 -6.32
CA ARG A 359 -8.30 17.34 -7.07
C ARG A 359 -6.88 17.84 -7.41
N LEU A 360 -6.74 18.54 -8.53
CA LEU A 360 -5.49 19.18 -8.97
C LEU A 360 -5.54 20.67 -8.62
N ASP A 361 -5.20 20.97 -7.37
CA ASP A 361 -5.35 22.32 -6.80
C ASP A 361 -4.32 23.31 -7.33
N ARG A 362 -3.06 22.87 -7.45
CA ARG A 362 -1.96 23.71 -7.92
C ARG A 362 -1.66 23.42 -9.37
N LYS A 363 -1.64 24.45 -10.21
CA LYS A 363 -1.37 24.37 -11.64
C LYS A 363 -0.08 25.14 -11.90
N ILE A 364 0.99 24.41 -12.19
CA ILE A 364 2.33 24.96 -12.39
C ILE A 364 2.63 24.93 -13.88
N GLU A 365 2.84 26.11 -14.43
CA GLU A 365 3.22 26.29 -15.82
C GLU A 365 4.73 26.21 -16.01
N PHE A 366 5.14 25.45 -17.02
CA PHE A 366 6.52 25.32 -17.46
C PHE A 366 6.69 26.14 -18.75
N PRO A 367 7.19 27.38 -18.65
CA PRO A 367 7.50 28.17 -19.83
C PRO A 367 8.70 27.58 -20.58
N ALA A 368 8.91 28.05 -21.82
CA ALA A 368 10.18 27.84 -22.51
C ALA A 368 11.32 28.52 -21.72
N PRO A 369 12.54 27.94 -21.71
CA PRO A 369 13.63 28.48 -20.90
C PRO A 369 14.10 29.84 -21.43
N THR A 370 14.32 30.78 -20.51
CA THR A 370 14.96 32.08 -20.77
C THR A 370 16.41 31.91 -21.19
N GLU A 371 17.05 32.97 -21.70
CA GLU A 371 18.48 32.97 -22.07
C GLU A 371 19.37 32.48 -20.90
N GLU A 372 19.20 33.06 -19.71
CA GLU A 372 19.93 32.63 -18.51
C GLU A 372 19.65 31.16 -18.13
N ALA A 373 18.41 30.70 -18.30
CA ALA A 373 18.04 29.32 -18.03
C ALA A 373 18.75 28.36 -19.00
N ARG A 374 18.85 28.72 -20.30
CA ARG A 374 19.55 27.91 -21.31
C ARG A 374 21.03 27.80 -20.99
N ALA A 375 21.69 28.90 -20.65
CA ALA A 375 23.09 28.91 -20.23
C ALA A 375 23.32 27.93 -19.07
N ARG A 376 22.45 28.00 -18.05
CA ARG A 376 22.52 27.12 -16.87
C ARG A 376 22.24 25.65 -17.19
N ILE A 377 21.28 25.36 -18.07
CA ILE A 377 20.96 23.98 -18.50
C ILE A 377 22.16 23.37 -19.24
N MET A 378 22.75 24.12 -20.19
CA MET A 378 23.95 23.67 -20.89
C MET A 378 25.09 23.44 -19.92
N GLN A 379 25.34 24.38 -19.01
CA GLN A 379 26.38 24.26 -17.99
C GLN A 379 26.21 22.97 -17.16
N ILE A 380 25.01 22.65 -16.69
CA ILE A 380 24.73 21.43 -15.90
C ILE A 380 25.06 20.16 -16.71
N HIS A 381 24.61 20.06 -17.96
CA HIS A 381 24.86 18.89 -18.79
C HIS A 381 26.34 18.76 -19.19
N SER A 382 27.02 19.88 -19.29
CA SER A 382 28.44 19.98 -19.63
C SER A 382 29.37 19.53 -18.48
N ARG A 383 28.92 19.55 -17.21
CA ARG A 383 29.73 19.14 -16.04
C ARG A 383 30.32 17.72 -16.10
N LYS A 384 29.70 16.84 -16.88
CA LYS A 384 30.17 15.45 -17.05
C LYS A 384 31.22 15.30 -18.16
N MET A 385 31.44 16.34 -18.95
CA MET A 385 32.33 16.36 -20.11
C MET A 385 33.60 17.15 -19.80
N ASN A 386 34.67 16.87 -20.54
CA ASN A 386 35.92 17.63 -20.46
C ASN A 386 35.87 18.82 -21.42
N ILE A 387 35.84 20.04 -20.89
CA ILE A 387 35.54 21.27 -21.65
C ILE A 387 36.68 22.27 -21.49
N SER A 388 37.00 22.98 -22.56
CA SER A 388 37.96 24.09 -22.50
C SER A 388 37.44 25.24 -21.63
N PRO A 389 38.28 25.90 -20.81
CA PRO A 389 37.88 27.11 -20.08
C PRO A 389 37.42 28.26 -21.00
N ASP A 390 37.70 28.18 -22.31
CA ASP A 390 37.31 29.18 -23.30
C ASP A 390 35.81 29.15 -23.65
N VAL A 391 35.05 28.16 -23.16
CA VAL A 391 33.62 28.03 -23.49
C VAL A 391 32.78 29.02 -22.71
N ASN A 392 32.18 29.97 -23.45
CA ASN A 392 31.23 30.93 -22.91
C ASN A 392 29.78 30.46 -23.09
N PHE A 393 29.11 30.03 -22.02
CA PHE A 393 27.72 29.58 -22.06
C PHE A 393 26.70 30.70 -22.29
N ASP A 394 27.02 31.94 -21.92
CA ASP A 394 26.13 33.08 -22.14
C ASP A 394 26.03 33.41 -23.64
N GLU A 395 27.13 33.29 -24.36
CA GLU A 395 27.15 33.44 -25.82
C GLU A 395 26.36 32.31 -26.52
N LEU A 396 26.57 31.06 -26.11
CA LEU A 396 25.82 29.92 -26.63
C LEU A 396 24.30 30.03 -26.36
N ALA A 397 23.92 30.60 -25.22
CA ALA A 397 22.53 30.84 -24.87
C ALA A 397 21.85 31.87 -25.79
N ARG A 398 22.59 32.90 -26.23
CA ARG A 398 22.12 33.88 -27.22
C ARG A 398 21.94 33.29 -28.61
N SER A 399 22.79 32.33 -28.99
CA SER A 399 22.67 31.64 -30.28
C SER A 399 21.56 30.58 -30.33
N THR A 400 20.93 30.25 -29.19
CA THR A 400 19.94 29.17 -29.06
C THR A 400 18.53 29.66 -28.78
N ASP A 401 18.02 30.54 -29.64
CA ASP A 401 16.64 31.01 -29.53
C ASP A 401 15.60 29.89 -29.72
N ASP A 402 14.56 29.90 -28.88
CA ASP A 402 13.48 28.90 -28.83
C ASP A 402 13.93 27.45 -28.61
N PHE A 403 15.07 27.25 -27.95
CA PHE A 403 15.51 25.92 -27.56
C PHE A 403 14.81 25.46 -26.28
N ASN A 404 14.26 24.25 -26.26
CA ASN A 404 13.79 23.61 -25.04
C ASN A 404 14.98 22.98 -24.27
N GLY A 405 14.74 22.57 -23.01
CA GLY A 405 15.78 21.94 -22.19
C GLY A 405 16.33 20.65 -22.80
N ALA A 406 15.48 19.87 -23.49
CA ALA A 406 15.90 18.68 -24.22
C ALA A 406 16.85 18.99 -25.38
N GLN A 407 16.62 20.08 -26.13
CA GLN A 407 17.49 20.55 -27.20
C GLN A 407 18.80 21.10 -26.66
N CYS A 408 18.79 21.84 -25.55
CA CYS A 408 20.03 22.29 -24.89
C CYS A 408 20.90 21.10 -24.47
N LYS A 409 20.27 20.02 -23.97
CA LYS A 409 20.96 18.75 -23.70
C LYS A 409 21.50 18.11 -24.97
N ALA A 410 20.72 18.10 -26.06
CA ALA A 410 21.13 17.55 -27.34
C ALA A 410 22.36 18.29 -27.90
N VAL A 411 22.41 19.62 -27.80
CA VAL A 411 23.58 20.43 -28.20
C VAL A 411 24.84 19.97 -27.46
N CYS A 412 24.76 19.75 -26.15
CA CYS A 412 25.91 19.27 -25.38
C CYS A 412 26.40 17.89 -25.85
N VAL A 413 25.46 16.98 -26.18
CA VAL A 413 25.80 15.64 -26.68
C VAL A 413 26.42 15.70 -28.07
N GLU A 414 25.85 16.50 -28.97
CA GLU A 414 26.36 16.67 -30.34
C GLU A 414 27.73 17.36 -30.35
N ALA A 415 27.96 18.36 -29.49
CA ALA A 415 29.28 18.99 -29.35
C ALA A 415 30.35 17.97 -28.92
N GLY A 416 30.00 17.05 -28.01
CA GLY A 416 30.87 15.93 -27.64
C GLY A 416 31.14 14.98 -28.80
N MET A 417 30.15 14.71 -29.66
CA MET A 417 30.31 13.86 -30.85
C MET A 417 31.19 14.53 -31.92
N ILE A 418 31.06 15.83 -32.14
CA ILE A 418 31.90 16.60 -33.06
C ILE A 418 33.35 16.60 -32.56
N ALA A 419 33.55 16.85 -31.27
CA ALA A 419 34.87 16.77 -30.64
C ALA A 419 35.50 15.37 -30.76
N LEU A 420 34.69 14.31 -30.70
CA LEU A 420 35.15 12.93 -30.91
C LEU A 420 35.53 12.66 -32.38
N ARG A 421 34.78 13.19 -33.36
CA ARG A 421 35.09 13.04 -34.79
C ARG A 421 36.42 13.67 -35.19
N ARG A 422 36.82 14.75 -34.52
CA ARG A 422 38.14 15.39 -34.69
C ARG A 422 39.26 14.76 -33.83
N GLU A 423 38.96 13.64 -33.16
CA GLU A 423 39.88 12.92 -32.25
C GLU A 423 40.42 13.79 -31.09
N ALA A 424 39.68 14.82 -30.66
CA ALA A 424 40.07 15.67 -29.55
C ALA A 424 39.56 15.14 -28.20
N THR A 425 40.33 15.39 -27.14
CA THR A 425 39.99 14.99 -25.76
C THR A 425 39.17 16.04 -24.99
N THR A 426 39.04 17.24 -25.53
CA THR A 426 38.37 18.39 -24.92
C THR A 426 37.38 19.00 -25.91
N VAL A 427 36.22 19.42 -25.42
CA VAL A 427 35.21 20.15 -26.20
C VAL A 427 35.54 21.65 -26.17
N THR A 428 35.57 22.28 -27.34
CA THR A 428 35.86 23.71 -27.54
C THR A 428 34.59 24.48 -27.87
N HIS A 429 34.67 25.81 -27.84
CA HIS A 429 33.53 26.68 -28.11
C HIS A 429 32.98 26.51 -29.55
N GLU A 430 33.86 26.27 -30.52
CA GLU A 430 33.49 26.01 -31.92
C GLU A 430 32.64 24.74 -32.07
N ASP A 431 32.95 23.67 -31.34
CA ASP A 431 32.17 22.42 -31.40
C ASP A 431 30.73 22.63 -30.92
N PHE A 432 30.53 23.54 -29.96
CA PHE A 432 29.19 23.91 -29.50
C PHE A 432 28.43 24.73 -30.55
N MET A 433 29.10 25.63 -31.26
CA MET A 433 28.49 26.40 -32.34
C MET A 433 28.05 25.49 -33.50
N ASP A 434 28.92 24.57 -33.91
CA ASP A 434 28.60 23.57 -34.94
C ASP A 434 27.45 22.64 -34.50
N ALA A 435 27.45 22.23 -33.23
CA ALA A 435 26.37 21.44 -32.65
C ALA A 435 25.02 22.17 -32.65
N ILE A 436 25.01 23.48 -32.35
CA ILE A 436 23.80 24.31 -32.43
C ILE A 436 23.28 24.31 -33.88
N MET A 437 24.16 24.50 -34.86
CA MET A 437 23.77 24.47 -36.27
C MET A 437 23.18 23.11 -36.68
N GLU A 438 23.77 22.01 -36.22
CA GLU A 438 23.28 20.66 -36.53
C GLU A 438 21.89 20.41 -35.89
N VAL A 439 21.70 20.80 -34.63
CA VAL A 439 20.41 20.66 -33.92
C VAL A 439 19.34 21.57 -34.54
N GLN A 440 19.69 22.79 -34.97
CA GLN A 440 18.79 23.68 -35.71
C GLN A 440 18.45 23.13 -37.10
N ALA A 441 19.41 22.53 -37.80
CA ALA A 441 19.18 21.93 -39.11
C ALA A 441 18.22 20.74 -39.03
N LYS A 442 18.35 19.90 -37.99
CA LYS A 442 17.38 18.83 -37.69
C LYS A 442 15.96 19.37 -37.45
N LYS A 443 15.82 20.59 -36.90
CA LYS A 443 14.52 21.29 -36.76
C LYS A 443 13.98 21.82 -38.11
N LYS A 444 14.85 22.21 -39.03
CA LYS A 444 14.52 22.80 -40.35
C LYS A 444 14.33 21.79 -41.50
N GLN A 445 14.50 20.47 -41.29
CA GLN A 445 14.23 19.47 -42.34
C GLN A 445 12.77 19.41 -42.81
N ASN A 446 11.86 20.19 -42.21
CA ASN A 446 10.62 20.60 -42.88
C ASN A 446 10.95 21.68 -43.93
N LEU A 447 11.21 21.20 -45.15
CA LEU A 447 11.58 21.91 -46.38
C LEU A 447 11.22 23.41 -46.47
N ASN A 448 12.25 24.25 -46.57
CA ASN A 448 12.13 25.58 -47.18
C ASN A 448 12.65 25.52 -48.63
N TYR A 449 11.73 25.35 -49.58
CA TYR A 449 11.96 25.53 -51.03
C TYR A 449 11.84 27.00 -51.44
N TYR A 450 12.47 27.93 -50.73
CA TYR A 450 12.54 29.31 -51.20
C TYR A 450 13.98 29.80 -51.13
N ALA A 451 14.46 30.18 -52.32
CA ALA A 451 15.77 30.73 -52.63
C ALA A 451 15.90 32.18 -52.17
#